data_AF-A0A849VBI0-F1
#
_entry.id   AF-A0A849VBI0-F1
#
_cell.length_a   1.000
_cell.length_b   1.000
_cell.length_c   1.000
_cell.angle_alpha   90.00
_cell.angle_beta   90.00
_cell.angle_gamma   90.00
#
_symmetry.space_group_name_H-M   'P 1'
#
loop_
_entity.id
_entity.type
_entity.pdbx_description
1 polymer ?
#
loop_
_entity_poly.entity_id
_entity_poly.type
_entity_poly.pdbx_seq_one_letter_code
_entity_poly.pdbx_strand_id
1 'polypeptide(L)' 'MRNWSQYNRAFTQCGNINIWLSGSASLKWKNTEKLGGRGRSNHYSDFAIETCLANRDKLKGHI' A
#
# COMPACT_ATOMS: atom_id res chain seq x y z
N MET A 1 12.35 34.11 5.46
CA MET A 1 11.64 32.98 6.11
C MET A 1 11.92 31.73 5.30
N ARG A 2 12.52 30.68 5.90
CA ARG A 2 12.89 29.45 5.19
C ARG A 2 11.64 28.60 4.88
N ASN A 3 11.60 27.99 3.70
CA ASN A 3 10.53 27.10 3.22
C ASN A 3 10.50 25.76 3.98
N TRP A 4 10.18 25.81 5.28
CA TRP A 4 10.11 24.65 6.17
C TRP A 4 9.13 23.57 5.69
N SER A 5 8.06 23.96 4.99
CA SER A 5 7.13 23.03 4.36
C SER A 5 7.79 22.18 3.26
N GLN A 6 8.68 22.79 2.48
CA GLN A 6 9.42 22.13 1.39
C GLN A 6 10.47 21.16 1.95
N TYR A 7 11.13 21.55 3.05
CA TYR A 7 12.06 20.70 3.78
C TYR A 7 11.39 19.47 4.38
N ASN A 8 10.26 19.65 5.10
CA ASN A 8 9.51 18.54 5.65
C ASN A 8 8.99 17.59 4.55
N ARG A 9 8.54 18.13 3.42
CA ARG A 9 8.09 17.33 2.28
C ARG A 9 9.21 16.45 1.71
N ALA A 10 10.43 16.98 1.58
CA ALA A 10 11.59 16.21 1.14
C ALA A 10 11.96 15.09 2.14
N PHE A 11 11.84 15.37 3.45
CA PHE A 11 12.12 14.39 4.49
C PHE A 11 11.10 13.24 4.51
N THR A 12 9.79 13.54 4.38
CA THR A 12 8.74 12.49 4.27
C THR A 12 8.90 11.66 2.98
N GLN A 13 9.42 12.25 1.91
CA GLN A 13 9.66 11.55 0.64
C GLN A 13 10.86 10.59 0.69
N CYS A 14 11.84 10.82 1.59
CA CYS A 14 13.02 9.96 1.75
C CYS A 14 12.71 8.53 2.28
N GLY A 15 11.44 8.22 2.58
CA GLY A 15 10.99 6.87 2.94
C GLY A 15 9.88 6.33 2.04
N ASN A 16 9.55 7.00 0.94
CA ASN A 16 8.44 6.59 0.09
C ASN A 16 8.91 5.56 -0.95
N ILE A 17 8.31 4.36 -0.93
CA ILE A 17 8.66 3.26 -1.82
C ILE A 17 7.48 3.03 -2.77
N ASN A 18 7.74 3.14 -4.07
CA ASN A 18 6.75 2.81 -5.10
C ASN A 18 6.89 1.33 -5.48
N ILE A 19 5.82 0.56 -5.27
CA ILE A 19 5.75 -0.85 -5.67
C ILE A 19 4.90 -0.94 -6.93
N TRP A 20 5.51 -1.37 -8.04
CA TRP A 20 4.81 -1.59 -9.30
C TRP A 20 4.24 -3.00 -9.36
N LEU A 21 2.93 -3.10 -9.60
CA LEU A 21 2.22 -4.36 -9.73
C LEU A 21 1.99 -4.69 -11.21
N SER A 22 2.01 -5.98 -11.55
CA SER A 22 1.59 -6.41 -12.88
C SER A 22 0.10 -6.11 -13.11
N GLY A 23 -0.29 -5.89 -14.37
CA GLY A 23 -1.68 -5.59 -14.73
C GLY A 23 -2.68 -6.68 -14.30
N SER A 24 -2.24 -7.95 -14.26
CA SER A 24 -3.05 -9.06 -13.74
C SER A 24 -3.22 -9.02 -12.22
N ALA A 25 -2.23 -8.51 -11.47
CA ALA A 25 -2.32 -8.32 -10.03
C ALA A 25 -3.23 -7.14 -9.67
N SER A 26 -3.22 -6.05 -10.46
CA SER A 26 -4.08 -4.89 -10.22
C SER A 26 -5.57 -5.21 -10.44
N LEU A 27 -5.89 -6.08 -11.39
CA LEU A 27 -7.25 -6.59 -11.62
C LEU A 27 -7.81 -7.34 -10.39
N LYS A 28 -6.95 -8.03 -9.64
CA LYS A 28 -7.33 -8.80 -8.44
C LYS A 28 -7.36 -7.95 -7.16
N TRP A 29 -7.05 -6.65 -7.24
CA TRP A 29 -6.82 -5.81 -6.07
C TRP A 29 -8.08 -5.49 -5.27
N LYS A 30 -9.21 -5.38 -5.98
CA LYS A 30 -10.52 -5.08 -5.37
C LYS A 30 -11.38 -6.33 -5.36
N ASN A 31 -12.24 -6.46 -4.36
CA ASN A 31 -13.25 -7.49 -4.38
C ASN A 31 -14.28 -7.20 -5.48
N THR A 32 -14.60 -8.22 -6.26
CA THR A 32 -15.65 -8.17 -7.28
C THR A 32 -17.05 -8.31 -6.68
N GLU A 33 -17.14 -8.94 -5.50
CA GLU A 33 -18.39 -9.22 -4.79
C GLU A 33 -18.27 -8.79 -3.32
N LYS A 34 -19.40 -8.50 -2.67
CA LYS A 34 -19.40 -8.20 -1.23
C LYS A 34 -19.13 -9.48 -0.44
N LEU A 35 -17.87 -9.72 -0.11
CA LEU A 35 -17.42 -10.84 0.70
C LEU A 35 -17.52 -10.48 2.18
N GLY A 36 -18.62 -10.88 2.82
CA GLY A 36 -18.70 -11.00 4.28
C GLY A 36 -19.87 -10.31 4.97
N GLY A 37 -19.99 -10.63 6.26
CA GLY A 37 -20.96 -10.00 7.18
C GLY A 37 -20.49 -8.64 7.71
N ARG A 38 -21.27 -8.10 8.65
CA ARG A 38 -21.02 -6.79 9.27
C ARG A 38 -19.60 -6.71 9.83
N GLY A 39 -18.79 -5.77 9.35
CA GLY A 39 -17.42 -5.51 9.82
C GLY A 39 -16.28 -5.90 8.86
N ARG A 40 -16.53 -6.68 7.81
CA ARG A 40 -15.48 -7.00 6.81
C ARG A 40 -15.37 -5.92 5.74
N SER A 41 -14.12 -5.55 5.41
CA SER A 41 -13.81 -4.65 4.28
C SER A 41 -14.23 -5.28 2.96
N ASN A 42 -15.11 -4.61 2.22
CA ASN A 42 -15.53 -5.04 0.87
C ASN A 42 -14.72 -4.38 -0.25
N HIS A 43 -13.71 -3.56 0.07
CA HIS A 43 -13.01 -2.77 -0.94
C HIS A 43 -11.76 -3.48 -1.50
N TYR A 44 -10.98 -4.11 -0.63
CA TYR A 44 -9.72 -4.76 -0.99
C TYR A 44 -9.84 -6.26 -0.83
N SER A 45 -9.27 -6.99 -1.77
CA SER A 45 -9.20 -8.45 -1.71
C SER A 45 -8.18 -8.93 -0.68
N ASP A 46 -8.35 -10.16 -0.21
CA ASP A 46 -7.37 -10.81 0.66
C ASP A 46 -5.99 -10.84 -0.03
N PHE A 47 -5.95 -11.05 -1.35
CA PHE A 47 -4.73 -10.96 -2.17
C PHE A 47 -4.02 -9.60 -2.04
N ALA A 48 -4.75 -8.48 -2.09
CA ALA A 48 -4.16 -7.15 -1.93
C ALA A 48 -3.59 -6.95 -0.51
N ILE A 49 -4.31 -7.42 0.51
CA ILE A 49 -3.89 -7.29 1.92
C ILE A 49 -2.64 -8.14 2.19
N GLU A 50 -2.64 -9.40 1.79
CA GLU A 50 -1.49 -10.30 1.92
C GLU A 50 -0.26 -9.76 1.17
N THR A 51 -0.46 -9.25 -0.04
CA THR A 51 0.61 -8.63 -0.83
C THR A 51 1.23 -7.45 -0.09
N CYS A 52 0.41 -6.56 0.49
CA CYS A 52 0.91 -5.42 1.28
C CYS A 52 1.69 -5.87 2.53
N LEU A 53 1.19 -6.89 3.24
CA LEU A 53 1.85 -7.42 4.44
C LEU A 53 3.19 -8.08 4.11
N ALA A 54 3.23 -8.93 3.08
CA ALA A 54 4.45 -9.58 2.62
C ALA A 54 5.52 -8.57 2.17
N ASN A 55 5.11 -7.52 1.46
CA ASN A 55 6.03 -6.45 1.06
C ASN A 55 6.51 -5.62 2.25
N ARG A 56 5.64 -5.31 3.21
CA ARG A 56 6.05 -4.61 4.44
C ARG A 56 7.12 -5.38 5.20
N ASP A 57 6.95 -6.68 5.38
CA ASP A 57 7.89 -7.49 6.15
C ASP A 57 9.23 -7.66 5.42
N LYS A 58 9.18 -7.81 4.08
CA LYS A 58 10.40 -7.83 3.25
C LYS A 58 11.14 -6.49 3.31
N LEU A 59 10.43 -5.38 3.16
CA LEU A 59 11.06 -4.05 3.12
C LEU A 59 11.64 -3.65 4.49
N LYS A 60 11.03 -4.07 5.60
CA LYS A 60 11.59 -3.85 6.94
C LYS A 60 12.93 -4.53 7.20
N GLY A 61 13.26 -5.61 6.47
CA GLY A 61 14.54 -6.30 6.62
C GLY A 61 15.71 -5.66 5.84
N HIS A 62 15.43 -4.64 5.02
CA HIS A 62 16.39 -4.04 4.10
C HIS A 62 16.61 -2.53 4.30
N ILE A 63 16.01 -1.95 5.36
CA ILE A 63 16.18 -0.56 5.79
C ILE A 63 16.73 -0.61 7.23
#